data_AF-A0A4S3JTA6-F1
#
_entry.id   AF-A0A4S3JTA6-F1
#
_cell.length_a   1.000
_cell.length_b   1.000
_cell.length_c   1.000
_cell.angle_alpha   90.00
_cell.angle_beta   90.00
_cell.angle_gamma   90.00
#
_symmetry.space_group_name_H-M   'P 1'
#
loop_
_entity.id
_entity.type
_entity.pdbx_description
1 polymer ?
#
loop_
_entity_poly.entity_id
_entity_poly.type
_entity_poly.pdbx_seq_one_letter_code
_entity_poly.pdbx_strand_id
1 'polypeptide(L)'
;MSRSWDPSRSAWLYPFRGIYYFASHRYVWPLFRARLIPLILLSTFICVLLFLFAYLPQVAFLAIFHGKGAWVNGAFLVLEEGAVIVALLFEAFFVDETLVDIFDAVLVHEGQGELVASSRVLYPQGDDVVKRLGKPTHSAVYAPFSLRQVLEFIFLLPLNFIPVAGTPMFLVLTGYRAGPFHHWRYFQLLDLSKQQRKERIRQRQLQYTS
;
A
#
# COMPACT_ATOMS: atom_id res chain seq x y z
N MET A 1 -24.92 -10.51 31.41
CA MET A 1 -24.30 -9.43 30.62
C MET A 1 -23.85 -10.00 29.29
N SER A 2 -24.66 -9.85 28.25
CA SER A 2 -24.39 -10.36 26.90
C SER A 2 -23.24 -9.56 26.28
N ARG A 3 -22.13 -10.25 26.00
CA ARG A 3 -20.98 -9.73 25.25
C ARG A 3 -21.44 -9.57 23.79
N SER A 4 -22.16 -8.48 23.51
CA SER A 4 -22.58 -8.12 22.16
C SER A 4 -21.33 -8.00 21.30
N TRP A 5 -21.29 -8.74 20.20
CA TRP A 5 -20.29 -8.59 19.16
C TRP A 5 -20.31 -7.15 18.69
N ASP A 6 -19.27 -6.39 19.03
CA ASP A 6 -19.07 -5.03 18.56
C ASP A 6 -18.22 -5.11 17.28
N PRO A 7 -18.81 -4.96 16.08
CA PRO A 7 -18.10 -5.09 14.81
C PRO A 7 -17.03 -4.02 14.63
N SER A 8 -16.99 -2.99 15.47
CA SER A 8 -15.97 -1.94 15.47
C SER A 8 -14.61 -2.42 16.02
N ARG A 9 -14.59 -3.53 16.79
CA ARG A 9 -13.37 -4.09 17.41
C ARG A 9 -12.64 -5.13 16.55
N SER A 10 -13.23 -5.55 15.44
CA SER A 10 -12.65 -6.55 14.55
C SER A 10 -11.83 -5.88 13.45
N ALA A 11 -10.56 -5.59 13.74
CA ALA A 11 -9.67 -4.89 12.82
C ALA A 11 -9.47 -5.64 11.49
N TRP A 12 -9.50 -6.97 11.52
CA TRP A 12 -9.45 -7.85 10.35
C TRP A 12 -10.61 -7.66 9.35
N LEU A 13 -11.72 -7.00 9.73
CA LEU A 13 -12.84 -6.72 8.82
C LEU A 13 -12.66 -5.44 7.99
N TYR A 14 -11.73 -4.54 8.37
CA TYR A 14 -11.55 -3.26 7.68
C TYR A 14 -11.15 -3.38 6.20
N PRO A 15 -10.29 -4.33 5.78
CA PRO A 15 -9.99 -4.50 4.36
C PRO A 15 -11.24 -4.77 3.52
N PHE A 16 -12.14 -5.65 3.99
CA PHE A 16 -13.39 -5.96 3.31
C PHE A 16 -14.35 -4.77 3.28
N ARG A 17 -14.41 -4.01 4.37
CA ARG A 17 -15.18 -2.75 4.41
C ARG A 17 -14.62 -1.73 3.43
N GLY A 18 -13.30 -1.64 3.29
CA GLY A 18 -12.64 -0.77 2.30
C GLY A 18 -13.02 -1.13 0.87
N ILE A 19 -13.04 -2.43 0.54
CA ILE A 19 -13.48 -2.91 -0.78
C ILE A 19 -14.96 -2.55 -1.02
N TYR A 20 -15.82 -2.82 -0.05
CA TYR A 20 -17.25 -2.46 -0.15
C TYR A 20 -17.45 -0.95 -0.29
N TYR A 21 -16.71 -0.16 0.49
CA TYR A 21 -16.75 1.30 0.44
C TYR A 21 -16.32 1.81 -0.93
N PHE A 22 -15.21 1.30 -1.46
CA PHE A 22 -14.73 1.64 -2.80
C PHE A 22 -15.76 1.28 -3.88
N ALA A 23 -16.39 0.09 -3.80
CA ALA A 23 -17.40 -0.32 -4.76
C ALA A 23 -18.66 0.56 -4.69
N SER A 24 -19.04 1.01 -3.49
CA SER A 24 -20.26 1.81 -3.27
C SER A 24 -20.08 3.30 -3.58
N HIS A 25 -18.87 3.84 -3.45
CA HIS A 25 -18.59 5.27 -3.60
C HIS A 25 -17.83 5.60 -4.88
N ARG A 26 -18.58 6.06 -5.89
CA ARG A 26 -18.07 6.32 -7.24
C ARG A 26 -17.05 7.47 -7.30
N TYR A 27 -17.05 8.38 -6.34
CA TYR A 27 -16.13 9.52 -6.31
C TYR A 27 -14.66 9.10 -6.19
N VAL A 28 -14.36 7.90 -5.68
CA VAL A 28 -12.99 7.38 -5.54
C VAL A 28 -12.47 6.80 -6.86
N TRP A 29 -13.35 6.41 -7.78
CA TRP A 29 -12.97 5.70 -9.01
C TRP A 29 -12.11 6.52 -9.97
N PRO A 30 -12.33 7.85 -10.15
CA PRO A 30 -11.43 8.68 -10.95
C PRO A 30 -9.98 8.63 -10.46
N LEU A 31 -9.76 8.64 -9.14
CA LEU A 31 -8.42 8.56 -8.55
C LEU A 31 -7.73 7.23 -8.91
N PHE A 32 -8.46 6.13 -8.83
CA PHE A 32 -7.96 4.82 -9.23
C PHE A 32 -7.66 4.75 -10.74
N ARG A 33 -8.60 5.21 -11.59
CA ARG A 33 -8.44 5.18 -13.05
C ARG A 33 -7.29 6.04 -13.53
N ALA A 34 -7.06 7.19 -12.90
CA ALA A 34 -5.94 8.08 -13.21
C ALA A 34 -4.58 7.40 -13.06
N ARG A 35 -4.46 6.40 -12.17
CA ARG A 35 -3.22 5.64 -11.95
C ARG A 35 -3.14 4.34 -12.73
N LEU A 36 -4.27 3.80 -13.18
CA LEU A 36 -4.30 2.57 -13.98
C LEU A 36 -3.57 2.75 -15.33
N ILE A 37 -3.71 3.91 -15.97
CA ILE A 37 -3.02 4.19 -17.25
C ILE A 37 -1.49 4.21 -17.07
N PRO A 38 -0.92 5.03 -16.15
CA PRO A 38 0.52 4.97 -15.84
C PRO A 38 1.01 3.57 -15.47
N LEU A 39 0.23 2.82 -14.68
CA LEU A 39 0.60 1.46 -14.28
C LEU A 39 0.70 0.51 -15.48
N ILE A 40 -0.29 0.53 -16.38
CA ILE A 40 -0.27 -0.30 -17.59
C ILE A 40 0.90 0.07 -18.49
N LEU A 41 1.14 1.36 -18.70
CA LEU A 41 2.26 1.84 -19.51
C LEU A 41 3.60 1.43 -18.91
N LEU A 42 3.80 1.64 -17.62
CA LEU A 42 4.99 1.24 -16.88
C LEU A 42 5.20 -0.27 -16.93
N SER A 43 4.15 -1.05 -16.66
CA SER A 43 4.20 -2.52 -16.70
C SER A 43 4.56 -3.03 -18.08
N THR A 44 3.91 -2.50 -19.12
CA THR A 44 4.20 -2.88 -20.52
C THR A 44 5.63 -2.53 -20.89
N PHE A 45 6.08 -1.32 -20.57
CA PHE A 45 7.44 -0.86 -20.86
C PHE A 45 8.51 -1.73 -20.20
N ILE A 46 8.39 -2.00 -18.90
CA ILE A 46 9.33 -2.84 -18.16
C ILE A 46 9.31 -4.28 -18.69
N CYS A 47 8.13 -4.84 -18.94
CA CYS A 47 7.98 -6.18 -19.48
C CYS A 47 8.69 -6.32 -20.84
N VAL A 48 8.47 -5.36 -21.76
CA VAL A 48 9.14 -5.36 -23.07
C VAL A 48 10.66 -5.30 -22.92
N LEU A 49 11.19 -4.45 -22.04
CA LEU A 49 12.64 -4.36 -21.81
C LEU A 49 13.22 -5.66 -21.26
N LEU A 50 12.58 -6.28 -20.27
CA LEU A 50 13.09 -7.53 -19.70
C LEU A 50 13.00 -8.68 -20.71
N PHE A 51 11.92 -8.77 -21.49
CA PHE A 51 11.84 -9.78 -22.55
C PHE A 51 12.85 -9.56 -23.67
N LEU A 52 13.22 -8.30 -23.97
CA LEU A 52 14.21 -8.00 -24.99
C LEU A 52 15.65 -8.30 -24.53
N PHE A 53 15.98 -7.95 -23.28
CA PHE A 53 17.37 -7.97 -22.80
C PHE A 53 17.69 -9.08 -21.80
N ALA A 54 16.74 -9.49 -20.95
CA ALA A 54 16.98 -10.46 -19.88
C ALA A 54 16.53 -11.88 -20.24
N TYR A 55 15.44 -12.02 -21.01
CA TYR A 55 14.84 -13.34 -21.30
C TYR A 55 15.82 -14.33 -21.95
N LEU A 56 16.47 -13.97 -23.06
CA LEU A 56 17.38 -14.89 -23.73
C LEU A 56 18.59 -15.28 -22.85
N PRO A 57 19.29 -14.35 -22.18
CA PRO A 57 20.32 -14.71 -21.20
C PRO A 57 19.82 -15.63 -20.08
N GLN A 58 18.63 -15.37 -19.52
CA GLN A 58 18.05 -16.19 -18.46
C GLN A 58 17.69 -17.59 -18.94
N VAL A 59 17.10 -17.71 -20.13
CA VAL A 59 16.79 -19.01 -20.75
C VAL A 59 18.07 -19.78 -21.03
N ALA A 60 19.12 -19.14 -21.51
CA ALA A 60 20.41 -19.78 -21.75
C ALA A 60 21.03 -20.31 -20.45
N PHE A 61 20.97 -19.54 -19.36
CA PHE A 61 21.42 -19.98 -18.05
C PHE A 61 20.58 -21.15 -17.51
N LEU A 62 19.25 -21.02 -17.56
CA LEU A 62 18.34 -22.06 -17.07
C LEU A 62 18.42 -23.34 -17.90
N ALA A 63 18.77 -23.27 -19.19
CA ALA A 63 18.92 -24.43 -20.06
C ALA A 63 20.01 -25.40 -19.57
N ILE A 64 21.00 -24.90 -18.81
CA ILE A 64 22.05 -25.73 -18.20
C ILE A 64 21.46 -26.72 -17.17
N PHE A 65 20.40 -26.32 -16.46
CA PHE A 65 19.80 -27.11 -15.37
C PHE A 65 18.47 -27.76 -15.75
N HIS A 66 17.64 -27.07 -16.53
CA HIS A 66 16.26 -27.45 -16.84
C HIS A 66 16.05 -27.95 -18.27
N GLY A 67 17.09 -27.91 -19.12
CA GLY A 67 17.04 -28.39 -20.50
C GLY A 67 15.91 -27.75 -21.32
N LYS A 68 15.08 -28.58 -21.96
CA LYS A 68 14.00 -28.12 -22.86
C LYS A 68 12.90 -27.32 -22.17
N GLY A 69 12.77 -27.36 -20.84
CA GLY A 69 11.79 -26.58 -20.08
C GLY A 69 12.24 -25.16 -19.74
N ALA A 70 13.51 -24.81 -20.03
CA ALA A 70 14.10 -23.54 -19.61
C ALA A 70 13.41 -22.30 -20.19
N TRP A 71 12.82 -22.39 -21.39
CA TRP A 71 12.12 -21.27 -22.00
C TRP A 71 10.83 -20.88 -21.25
N VAL A 72 10.14 -21.87 -20.64
CA VAL A 72 8.95 -21.64 -19.80
C VAL A 72 9.37 -21.05 -18.46
N ASN A 73 10.34 -21.69 -17.79
CA ASN A 73 10.83 -21.21 -16.49
C ASN A 73 11.45 -19.81 -16.60
N GLY A 74 12.17 -19.53 -17.69
CA GLY A 74 12.70 -18.20 -17.97
C GLY A 74 11.60 -17.16 -18.18
N ALA A 75 10.47 -17.53 -18.78
CA ALA A 75 9.36 -16.59 -18.96
C ALA A 75 8.71 -16.25 -17.60
N PHE A 76 8.53 -17.23 -16.72
CA PHE A 76 8.06 -16.98 -15.36
C PHE A 76 9.03 -16.10 -14.57
N LEU A 77 10.33 -16.38 -14.66
CA LEU A 77 11.36 -15.58 -13.97
C LEU A 77 11.33 -14.11 -14.42
N VAL A 78 11.28 -13.84 -15.74
CA VAL A 78 11.14 -12.48 -16.28
C VAL A 78 9.87 -11.79 -15.76
N LEU A 79 8.74 -12.50 -15.74
CA LEU A 79 7.47 -11.95 -15.27
C LEU A 79 7.50 -11.63 -13.77
N GLU A 80 8.12 -12.49 -12.96
CA GLU A 80 8.28 -12.27 -11.51
C GLU A 80 9.20 -11.08 -11.21
N GLU A 81 10.37 -11.02 -11.86
CA GLU A 81 11.28 -9.87 -11.74
C GLU A 81 10.62 -8.57 -12.22
N GLY A 82 9.90 -8.65 -13.35
CA GLY A 82 9.11 -7.55 -13.89
C GLY A 82 8.05 -7.07 -12.90
N ALA A 83 7.31 -7.97 -12.25
CA ALA A 83 6.32 -7.61 -11.25
C ALA A 83 6.95 -6.90 -10.05
N VAL A 84 8.11 -7.36 -9.57
CA VAL A 84 8.85 -6.70 -8.48
C VAL A 84 9.31 -5.30 -8.86
N ILE A 85 9.91 -5.14 -10.05
CA ILE A 85 10.38 -3.84 -10.54
C ILE A 85 9.20 -2.87 -10.73
N VAL A 86 8.11 -3.34 -11.35
CA VAL A 86 6.90 -2.54 -11.55
C VAL A 86 6.29 -2.13 -10.21
N ALA A 87 6.20 -3.03 -9.25
CA ALA A 87 5.69 -2.72 -7.91
C ALA A 87 6.54 -1.63 -7.23
N LEU A 88 7.87 -1.78 -7.23
CA LEU A 88 8.79 -0.81 -6.63
C LEU A 88 8.69 0.57 -7.29
N LEU A 89 8.68 0.62 -8.62
CA LEU A 89 8.58 1.87 -9.36
C LEU A 89 7.20 2.51 -9.20
N PHE A 90 6.13 1.71 -9.21
CA PHE A 90 4.77 2.21 -9.00
C PHE A 90 4.61 2.81 -7.61
N GLU A 91 5.10 2.12 -6.59
CA GLU A 91 5.11 2.58 -5.21
C GLU A 91 5.90 3.89 -5.05
N ALA A 92 7.11 3.94 -5.62
CA ALA A 92 8.00 5.09 -5.49
C ALA A 92 7.48 6.36 -6.20
N PHE A 93 6.83 6.22 -7.35
CA PHE A 93 6.48 7.37 -8.20
C PHE A 93 4.98 7.72 -8.24
N PHE A 94 4.07 6.78 -7.94
CA PHE A 94 2.64 6.97 -8.26
C PHE A 94 1.68 6.73 -7.09
N VAL A 95 2.08 5.98 -6.05
CA VAL A 95 1.18 5.54 -4.98
C VAL A 95 0.95 6.63 -3.93
N ASP A 96 2.01 7.28 -3.44
CA ASP A 96 1.94 8.11 -2.22
C ASP A 96 0.92 9.26 -2.33
N GLU A 97 0.99 10.07 -3.39
CA GLU A 97 0.04 11.17 -3.63
C GLU A 97 -1.42 10.68 -3.72
N THR A 98 -1.64 9.56 -4.41
CA THR A 98 -2.98 9.01 -4.62
C THR A 98 -3.59 8.50 -3.33
N LEU A 99 -2.77 7.85 -2.49
CA LEU A 99 -3.23 7.38 -1.19
C LEU A 99 -3.60 8.54 -0.27
N VAL A 100 -2.86 9.65 -0.32
CA VAL A 100 -3.24 10.88 0.38
C VAL A 100 -4.57 11.41 -0.15
N ASP A 101 -4.75 11.49 -1.47
CA ASP A 101 -5.99 11.99 -2.07
C ASP A 101 -7.20 11.13 -1.71
N ILE A 102 -7.05 9.80 -1.73
CA ILE A 102 -8.09 8.88 -1.30
C ILE A 102 -8.40 9.08 0.18
N PHE A 103 -7.37 9.13 1.04
CA PHE A 103 -7.54 9.27 2.47
C PHE A 103 -8.25 10.58 2.84
N ASP A 104 -7.79 11.69 2.29
CA ASP A 104 -8.37 13.01 2.52
C ASP A 104 -9.79 13.09 1.93
N ALA A 105 -10.06 12.51 0.75
CA ALA A 105 -11.39 12.49 0.16
C ALA A 105 -12.39 11.71 1.03
N VAL A 106 -11.98 10.55 1.56
CA VAL A 106 -12.81 9.76 2.48
C VAL A 106 -13.10 10.57 3.74
N LEU A 107 -12.11 11.22 4.35
CA LEU A 107 -12.35 12.05 5.54
C LEU A 107 -13.34 13.20 5.26
N VAL A 108 -13.20 13.89 4.13
CA VAL A 108 -14.12 14.97 3.75
C VAL A 108 -15.53 14.42 3.51
N HIS A 109 -15.66 13.26 2.86
CA HIS A 109 -16.95 12.60 2.63
C HIS A 109 -17.64 12.21 3.94
N GLU A 110 -16.89 11.69 4.91
CA GLU A 110 -17.39 11.31 6.24
C GLU A 110 -17.59 12.51 7.21
N GLY A 111 -17.55 13.74 6.70
CA GLY A 111 -17.81 14.96 7.47
C GLY A 111 -16.62 15.45 8.32
N GLN A 112 -15.44 14.86 8.18
CA GLN A 112 -14.20 15.26 8.87
C GLN A 112 -13.39 16.29 8.06
N GLY A 113 -14.07 17.15 7.29
CA GLY A 113 -13.42 18.11 6.40
C GLY A 113 -12.58 19.15 7.14
N GLU A 114 -12.97 19.55 8.35
CA GLU A 114 -12.19 20.49 9.17
C GLU A 114 -10.79 19.96 9.50
N LEU A 115 -10.66 18.66 9.72
CA LEU A 115 -9.38 18.00 9.99
C LEU A 115 -8.47 18.02 8.75
N VAL A 116 -9.03 17.95 7.55
CA VAL A 116 -8.27 18.00 6.29
C VAL A 116 -7.90 19.45 5.93
N ALA A 117 -8.78 20.41 6.23
CA ALA A 117 -8.61 21.83 5.96
C ALA A 117 -7.36 22.44 6.62
N SER A 118 -6.88 21.86 7.72
CA SER A 118 -5.64 22.26 8.38
C SER A 118 -4.38 21.97 7.54
N SER A 119 -4.46 21.00 6.61
CA SER A 119 -3.31 20.50 5.85
C SER A 119 -3.40 20.70 4.33
N ARG A 120 -4.56 21.14 3.83
CA ARG A 120 -4.88 21.29 2.42
C ARG A 120 -6.02 22.28 2.23
N VAL A 121 -5.98 23.05 1.14
CA VAL A 121 -7.07 23.96 0.78
C VAL A 121 -8.30 23.15 0.37
N LEU A 122 -9.45 23.44 0.97
CA LEU A 122 -10.73 22.86 0.56
C LEU A 122 -11.56 23.90 -0.17
N TYR A 123 -12.05 23.55 -1.36
CA TYR A 123 -12.96 24.40 -2.12
C TYR A 123 -14.41 24.15 -1.66
N PRO A 124 -15.16 25.19 -1.26
CA PRO A 124 -16.55 25.05 -0.82
C PRO A 124 -17.51 24.63 -1.96
N GLN A 125 -17.16 24.95 -3.21
CA GLN A 125 -18.02 24.73 -4.38
C GLN A 125 -17.43 23.73 -5.37
N GLY A 126 -17.52 22.43 -5.03
CA GLY A 126 -17.22 21.36 -5.97
C GLY A 126 -18.35 20.35 -6.01
N ASP A 127 -18.81 20.01 -7.21
CA ASP A 127 -19.86 19.00 -7.44
C ASP A 127 -19.48 17.60 -6.92
N ASP A 128 -18.19 17.35 -6.73
CA ASP A 128 -17.64 16.06 -6.29
C ASP A 128 -16.58 16.26 -5.21
N VAL A 129 -16.52 15.34 -4.24
CA VAL A 129 -15.66 15.42 -3.04
C VAL A 129 -14.18 15.52 -3.41
N VAL A 130 -13.75 14.77 -4.43
CA VAL A 130 -12.36 14.81 -4.92
C VAL A 130 -12.02 16.17 -5.52
N LYS A 131 -12.96 16.81 -6.24
CA LYS A 131 -12.73 18.14 -6.84
C LYS A 131 -12.67 19.25 -5.79
N ARG A 132 -13.23 19.00 -4.60
CA ARG A 132 -13.13 19.92 -3.45
C ARG A 132 -11.74 19.88 -2.80
N LEU A 133 -10.94 18.84 -3.05
CA LEU A 133 -9.56 18.77 -2.59
C LEU A 133 -8.67 19.66 -3.48
N GLY A 134 -8.20 20.77 -2.91
CA GLY A 134 -7.17 21.59 -3.52
C GLY A 134 -5.76 20.99 -3.36
N LYS A 135 -4.75 21.75 -3.77
CA LYS A 135 -3.35 21.33 -3.56
C LYS A 135 -3.02 21.30 -2.05
N PRO A 136 -2.24 20.30 -1.58
CA PRO A 136 -1.73 20.30 -0.21
C PRO A 136 -0.97 21.57 0.10
N THR A 137 -1.16 22.14 1.30
CA THR A 137 -0.36 23.29 1.77
C THR A 137 0.96 22.84 2.41
N HIS A 138 1.01 21.59 2.87
CA HIS A 138 2.21 20.94 3.41
C HIS A 138 2.53 19.65 2.63
N SER A 139 3.77 19.17 2.74
CA SER A 139 4.17 17.87 2.19
C SER A 139 3.23 16.78 2.70
N ALA A 140 2.52 16.14 1.78
CA ALA A 140 1.51 15.16 2.07
C ALA A 140 2.08 13.78 1.74
N VAL A 141 2.55 13.10 2.79
CA VAL A 141 3.12 11.75 2.69
C VAL A 141 2.16 10.81 3.38
N TYR A 142 1.67 9.80 2.67
CA TYR A 142 0.72 8.83 3.23
C TYR A 142 1.41 7.97 4.28
N ALA A 143 2.56 7.41 3.93
CA ALA A 143 3.43 6.65 4.82
C ALA A 143 4.91 6.94 4.49
N PRO A 144 5.75 7.26 5.49
CA PRO A 144 7.14 7.59 5.23
C PRO A 144 7.91 6.34 4.79
N PHE A 145 8.65 6.46 3.70
CA PHE A 145 9.55 5.41 3.24
C PHE A 145 10.57 5.07 4.34
N SER A 146 10.73 3.77 4.63
CA SER A 146 11.68 3.29 5.64
C SER A 146 12.53 2.16 5.09
N LEU A 147 13.79 2.48 4.75
CA LEU A 147 14.80 1.48 4.39
C LEU A 147 14.96 0.39 5.45
N ARG A 148 14.80 0.77 6.72
CA ARG A 148 14.83 -0.19 7.83
C ARG A 148 13.73 -1.24 7.71
N GLN A 149 12.51 -0.87 7.32
CA GLN A 149 11.43 -1.83 7.13
C GLN A 149 11.68 -2.78 5.97
N VAL A 150 12.21 -2.26 4.85
CA VAL A 150 12.59 -3.07 3.70
C VAL A 150 13.66 -4.09 4.09
N LEU A 151 14.70 -3.66 4.80
CA LEU A 151 15.75 -4.55 5.29
C LEU A 151 15.19 -5.57 6.29
N GLU A 152 14.37 -5.14 7.26
CA GLU A 152 13.73 -6.05 8.21
C GLU A 152 12.83 -7.07 7.51
N PHE A 153 12.11 -6.68 6.45
CA PHE A 153 11.32 -7.60 5.63
C PHE A 153 12.21 -8.63 4.94
N ILE A 154 13.33 -8.21 4.35
CA ILE A 154 14.33 -9.12 3.74
C ILE A 154 14.90 -10.10 4.78
N PHE A 155 15.21 -9.63 5.99
CA PHE A 155 15.70 -10.50 7.07
C PHE A 155 14.63 -11.44 7.63
N LEU A 156 13.35 -11.06 7.57
CA LEU A 156 12.24 -11.88 8.03
C LEU A 156 11.76 -12.88 6.96
N LEU A 157 12.03 -12.64 5.68
CA LEU A 157 11.63 -13.52 4.58
C LEU A 157 12.01 -15.00 4.79
N PRO A 158 13.24 -15.35 5.24
CA PRO A 158 13.63 -16.73 5.51
C PRO A 158 12.74 -17.47 6.51
N LEU A 159 11.99 -16.74 7.36
CA LEU A 159 11.07 -17.35 8.30
C LEU A 159 9.97 -18.17 7.60
N ASN A 160 9.60 -17.81 6.37
CA ASN A 160 8.61 -18.55 5.57
C ASN A 160 9.08 -19.96 5.17
N PHE A 161 10.38 -20.28 5.27
CA PHE A 161 10.88 -21.63 5.02
C PHE A 161 10.57 -22.61 6.15
N ILE A 162 10.11 -22.14 7.32
CA ILE A 162 9.64 -23.02 8.40
C ILE A 162 8.23 -23.52 8.05
N PRO A 163 8.02 -24.83 7.83
CA PRO A 163 6.71 -25.37 7.49
C PRO A 163 5.68 -25.05 8.57
N VAL A 164 4.46 -24.69 8.16
CA VAL A 164 3.28 -24.43 9.01
C VAL A 164 3.38 -23.17 9.89
N ALA A 165 4.48 -22.98 10.63
CA ALA A 165 4.64 -21.88 11.58
C ALA A 165 5.27 -20.62 10.98
N GLY A 166 6.04 -20.76 9.90
CA GLY A 166 6.81 -19.68 9.29
C GLY A 166 5.94 -18.52 8.81
N THR A 167 4.94 -18.81 7.98
CA THR A 167 4.06 -17.79 7.40
C THR A 167 3.21 -17.06 8.46
N PRO A 168 2.54 -17.74 9.41
CA PRO A 168 1.84 -17.03 10.48
C PRO A 168 2.76 -16.10 11.29
N MET A 169 3.97 -16.57 11.64
CA MET A 169 4.92 -15.78 12.41
C MET A 169 5.45 -14.58 11.61
N PHE A 170 5.71 -14.78 10.32
CA PHE A 170 6.11 -13.72 9.39
C PHE A 170 5.04 -12.63 9.30
N LEU A 171 3.78 -13.01 9.10
CA LEU A 171 2.65 -12.07 9.01
C LEU A 171 2.46 -11.27 10.31
N VAL A 172 2.56 -11.93 11.47
CA VAL A 172 2.43 -11.25 12.77
C VAL A 172 3.57 -10.25 12.98
N LEU A 173 4.82 -10.65 12.72
CA LEU A 173 5.99 -9.80 12.94
C LEU A 173 6.03 -8.61 11.98
N THR A 174 5.70 -8.82 10.71
CA THR A 174 5.64 -7.75 9.70
C THR A 174 4.45 -6.82 9.96
N GLY A 175 3.26 -7.36 10.26
CA GLY A 175 2.06 -6.59 10.59
C GLY A 175 2.25 -5.70 11.82
N TYR A 176 2.83 -6.25 12.90
CA TYR A 176 3.14 -5.51 14.13
C TYR A 176 3.98 -4.24 13.86
N ARG A 177 4.92 -4.32 12.90
CA ARG A 177 5.83 -3.21 12.57
C ARG A 177 5.26 -2.29 11.49
N ALA A 178 4.57 -2.82 10.50
CA ALA A 178 4.05 -2.06 9.36
C ALA A 178 2.74 -1.33 9.67
N GLY A 179 1.86 -1.91 10.51
CA GLY A 179 0.53 -1.37 10.81
C GLY A 179 0.52 0.12 11.21
N PRO A 180 1.40 0.58 12.13
CA PRO A 180 1.43 1.98 12.54
C PRO A 180 1.75 2.98 11.42
N PHE A 181 2.43 2.55 10.35
CA PHE A 181 2.81 3.43 9.23
C PHE A 181 1.60 3.88 8.41
N HIS A 182 0.58 3.03 8.27
CA HIS A 182 -0.65 3.38 7.56
C HIS A 182 -1.51 4.44 8.27
N HIS A 183 -1.20 4.74 9.55
CA HIS A 183 -1.82 5.85 10.28
C HIS A 183 -0.98 7.12 10.29
N TRP A 184 0.13 7.14 9.55
CA TRP A 184 1.03 8.29 9.56
C TRP A 184 0.35 9.58 9.11
N ARG A 185 -0.37 9.55 7.97
CA ARG A 185 -1.18 10.69 7.51
C ARG A 185 -2.18 11.16 8.57
N TYR A 186 -2.90 10.23 9.20
CA TYR A 186 -3.83 10.55 10.30
C TYR A 186 -3.14 11.27 11.46
N PHE A 187 -1.95 10.81 11.87
CA PHE A 187 -1.18 11.46 12.94
C PHE A 187 -0.62 12.83 12.53
N GLN A 188 -0.33 13.04 11.24
CA GLN A 188 0.05 14.34 10.71
C GLN A 188 -1.13 15.32 10.76
N LEU A 189 -2.33 14.90 10.36
CA LEU A 189 -3.52 15.76 10.39
C LEU A 189 -3.90 16.21 11.82
N LEU A 190 -3.65 15.34 12.80
CA LEU A 190 -3.86 15.64 14.22
C LEU A 190 -2.72 16.46 14.85
N ASP A 191 -1.69 16.80 14.09
CA ASP A 191 -0.49 17.51 14.55
C ASP A 191 0.15 16.91 15.82
N LEU A 192 0.16 15.58 15.93
CA LEU A 192 0.68 14.91 17.11
C LEU A 192 2.20 15.00 17.18
N SER A 193 2.74 15.25 18.37
CA SER A 193 4.18 15.16 18.63
C SER A 193 4.69 13.72 18.54
N LYS A 194 6.00 13.53 18.31
CA LYS A 194 6.61 12.18 18.25
C LYS A 194 6.32 11.33 19.49
N GLN A 195 6.30 11.94 20.68
CA GLN A 195 6.00 11.25 21.93
C GLN A 195 4.52 10.82 22.01
N GLN A 196 3.59 11.71 21.64
CA GLN A 196 2.16 11.41 21.62
C GLN A 196 1.83 10.29 20.63
N ARG A 197 2.47 10.29 19.44
CA ARG A 197 2.31 9.20 18.46
C ARG A 197 2.75 7.86 19.03
N LYS A 198 3.92 7.80 19.65
CA LYS A 198 4.46 6.56 20.24
C LYS A 198 3.54 6.01 21.33
N GLU A 199 3.01 6.88 22.20
CA GLU A 199 2.10 6.46 23.25
C GLU A 199 0.77 5.93 22.68
N ARG A 200 0.21 6.62 21.67
CA ARG A 200 -1.05 6.21 21.05
C ARG A 200 -0.94 4.89 20.28
N ILE A 201 0.19 4.66 19.61
CA ILE A 201 0.52 3.38 18.96
C ILE A 201 0.64 2.28 20.03
N ARG A 202 1.38 2.53 21.12
CA ARG A 202 1.55 1.57 22.22
C ARG A 202 0.22 1.14 22.83
N GLN A 203 -0.70 2.07 23.03
CA GLN A 203 -2.03 1.78 23.59
C GLN A 203 -2.93 0.94 22.66
N ARG A 204 -2.66 0.94 21.35
CA ARG A 204 -3.50 0.25 20.34
C ARG A 204 -2.75 -0.80 19.53
N GLN A 205 -1.58 -1.24 20.01
CA GLN A 205 -0.67 -2.10 19.26
C GLN A 205 -1.32 -3.38 18.73
N LEU A 206 -2.21 -3.99 19.52
CA LEU A 206 -2.93 -5.20 19.11
C LEU A 206 -3.85 -4.96 17.91
N GLN A 207 -4.46 -3.77 17.79
CA GLN A 207 -5.33 -3.41 16.66
C GLN A 207 -4.54 -3.19 15.36
N TYR A 208 -3.23 -2.93 15.47
CA TYR A 208 -2.33 -2.83 14.32
C TYR A 208 -1.81 -4.19 13.84
N THR A 209 -1.96 -5.24 14.65
CA THR A 209 -1.35 -6.57 14.41
C THR A 209 -2.41 -7.62 14.05
N SER A 210 -3.69 -7.26 14.04
CA SER A 210 -4.85 -8.13 13.84
C SER A 210 -5.55 -7.86 12.52
#